data_AF-A0A350JIN5-F1
#
_entry.id   AF-A0A350JIN5-F1
#
_cell.length_a   1.000
_cell.length_b   1.000
_cell.length_c   1.000
_cell.angle_alpha   90.00
_cell.angle_beta   90.00
_cell.angle_gamma   90.00
#
_symmetry.space_group_name_H-M   'P 1'
#
loop_
_entity.id
_entity.type
_entity.pdbx_description
1 polymer ?
#
loop_
_entity_poly.entity_id
_entity_poly.type
_entity_poly.pdbx_seq_one_letter_code
_entity_poly.pdbx_strand_id
1 'polypeptide(L)'
;MRFQQKEYNALSQLIYSSEFGYDSFQFSKKRGILSVTYSSGQCFQFHRKETTKLDSNKQWTKHVEFRIWVNNDALMLETWSELEINFTKWLSSLNSST
;
A
#
# COMPACT_ATOMS: atom_id res chain seq x y z
N MET A 1 3.08 13.37 7.41
CA MET A 1 1.80 12.77 6.98
C MET A 1 1.48 11.55 7.82
N ARG A 2 0.20 11.28 8.10
CA ARG A 2 -0.22 10.11 8.88
C ARG A 2 -1.16 9.24 8.06
N PHE A 3 -1.09 7.93 8.26
CA PHE A 3 -2.22 7.08 7.86
C PHE A 3 -3.44 7.39 8.72
N GLN A 4 -4.62 7.36 8.10
CA GLN A 4 -5.88 7.35 8.82
C GLN A 4 -6.07 5.94 9.41
N GLN A 5 -6.73 5.86 10.57
CA GLN A 5 -6.96 4.57 11.22
C GLN A 5 -7.80 3.63 10.34
N LYS A 6 -8.76 4.18 9.59
CA LYS A 6 -9.61 3.42 8.68
C LYS A 6 -8.83 2.69 7.57
N GLU A 7 -7.74 3.32 7.10
CA GLU A 7 -6.88 2.79 6.04
C GLU A 7 -6.09 1.57 6.52
N TYR A 8 -5.60 1.63 7.76
CA TYR A 8 -5.01 0.48 8.44
C TYR A 8 -6.02 -0.66 8.59
N ASN A 9 -7.21 -0.34 9.13
CA ASN A 9 -8.23 -1.35 9.40
C ASN A 9 -8.60 -2.10 8.11
N ALA A 10 -8.83 -1.37 7.01
CA ALA A 10 -9.15 -1.96 5.70
C ALA A 10 -8.08 -2.97 5.22
N LEU A 11 -6.81 -2.56 5.21
CA LEU A 11 -5.71 -3.44 4.75
C LEU A 11 -5.47 -4.61 5.72
N SER A 12 -5.54 -4.37 7.02
CA SER A 12 -5.38 -5.42 8.03
C SER A 12 -6.49 -6.47 7.93
N GLN A 13 -7.73 -6.04 7.67
CA GLN A 13 -8.86 -6.95 7.50
C GLN A 13 -8.66 -7.85 6.28
N LEU A 14 -8.17 -7.31 5.16
CA LEU A 14 -7.82 -8.11 3.97
C LEU A 14 -6.75 -9.16 4.28
N ILE A 15 -5.71 -8.78 5.02
CA ILE A 15 -4.65 -9.71 5.46
C ILE A 15 -5.21 -10.79 6.40
N TYR A 16 -5.98 -10.41 7.42
CA TYR A 16 -6.55 -11.36 8.38
C TYR A 16 -7.60 -12.28 7.76
N SER A 17 -8.31 -11.82 6.73
CA SER A 17 -9.22 -12.65 5.95
C SER A 17 -8.51 -13.59 4.98
N SER A 18 -7.22 -13.34 4.71
CA SER A 18 -6.43 -14.24 3.89
C SER A 18 -6.04 -15.48 4.69
N GLU A 19 -6.14 -16.67 4.09
CA GLU A 19 -5.75 -17.94 4.75
C GLU A 19 -4.23 -18.09 4.87
N PHE A 20 -3.45 -17.11 4.41
CA PHE A 20 -2.00 -17.14 4.41
C PHE A 20 -1.40 -16.71 5.74
N GLY A 21 -0.45 -17.49 6.26
CA GLY A 21 0.45 -17.05 7.32
C GLY A 21 1.48 -16.05 6.79
N TYR A 22 1.54 -14.83 7.35
CA TYR A 22 2.57 -13.84 7.04
C TYR A 22 3.76 -13.97 8.01
N ASP A 23 4.98 -13.73 7.52
CA ASP A 23 6.20 -13.73 8.33
C ASP A 23 6.36 -12.41 9.08
N SER A 24 6.03 -11.30 8.41
CA SER A 24 6.13 -9.98 9.01
C SER A 24 5.06 -9.03 8.50
N PHE A 25 4.54 -8.22 9.41
CA PHE A 25 3.63 -7.13 9.11
C PHE A 25 4.05 -5.91 9.91
N GLN A 26 4.34 -4.82 9.19
CA GLN A 26 4.71 -3.55 9.77
C GLN A 26 3.75 -2.46 9.29
N PHE A 27 3.16 -1.73 10.23
CA PHE A 27 2.40 -0.52 9.92
C PHE A 27 2.92 0.66 10.75
N SER A 28 3.41 1.70 10.07
CA SER A 28 3.86 2.93 10.69
C SER A 28 2.94 4.09 10.33
N LYS A 29 1.96 4.34 11.20
CA LYS A 29 1.04 5.47 11.06
C LYS A 29 1.76 6.80 10.90
N LYS A 30 2.83 7.03 11.69
CA LYS A 30 3.61 8.27 11.67
C LYS A 30 4.41 8.46 10.39
N ARG A 31 4.92 7.38 9.82
CA ARG A 31 5.76 7.42 8.61
C ARG A 31 4.95 7.27 7.33
N GLY A 32 3.68 6.90 7.42
CA GLY A 32 2.89 6.62 6.24
C GLY A 32 3.42 5.39 5.52
N ILE A 33 3.84 4.34 6.25
CA ILE A 33 4.38 3.11 5.67
C ILE A 33 3.54 1.92 6.12
N LEU A 34 3.32 0.96 5.23
CA LEU A 34 3.04 -0.43 5.61
C LEU A 34 3.80 -1.41 4.73
N SER A 35 4.20 -2.51 5.33
CA SER A 35 4.96 -3.58 4.70
C SER A 35 4.39 -4.90 5.19
N VAL A 36 4.15 -5.83 4.27
CA VAL A 36 3.79 -7.21 4.59
C VAL A 36 4.70 -8.14 3.80
N THR A 37 5.13 -9.22 4.44
CA THR A 37 5.98 -10.25 3.84
C THR A 37 5.43 -11.61 4.21
N TYR A 38 5.27 -12.47 3.20
CA TYR A 38 4.83 -13.86 3.34
C TYR A 38 6.00 -14.83 3.14
N SER A 39 5.84 -16.06 3.67
CA SER A 39 6.83 -17.16 3.78
C SER A 39 7.55 -17.60 2.51
N SER A 40 7.14 -17.08 1.36
CA SER A 40 7.76 -17.27 0.04
C SER A 40 8.67 -16.11 -0.39
N GLY A 41 8.98 -15.16 0.51
CA GLY A 41 9.72 -13.93 0.19
C GLY A 41 8.89 -12.90 -0.58
N GLN A 42 7.60 -13.18 -0.78
CA GLN A 42 6.66 -12.29 -1.45
C GLN A 42 6.38 -11.09 -0.54
N CYS A 43 6.69 -9.89 -1.03
CA CYS A 43 6.56 -8.67 -0.26
C CYS A 43 5.65 -7.66 -0.96
N PHE A 44 4.81 -7.03 -0.16
CA PHE A 44 4.08 -5.84 -0.55
C PHE A 44 4.45 -4.72 0.41
N GLN A 45 5.07 -3.68 -0.13
CA GLN A 45 5.41 -2.49 0.61
C GLN A 45 4.65 -1.31 0.05
N PHE A 46 4.40 -0.35 0.93
CA PHE A 46 3.63 0.81 0.58
C PHE A 46 4.10 2.01 1.39
N HIS A 47 4.09 3.16 0.71
CA HIS A 47 4.50 4.43 1.28
C HIS A 47 3.61 5.57 0.76
N ARG A 48 3.07 6.36 1.68
CA ARG A 48 2.36 7.61 1.38
C ARG A 48 3.37 8.73 1.14
N LYS A 49 3.30 9.37 -0.01
CA LYS A 49 4.16 10.50 -0.37
C LYS A 49 3.31 11.75 -0.62
N GLU A 50 3.71 12.87 -0.02
CA GLU A 50 3.11 14.18 -0.31
C GLU A 50 4.02 14.79 -1.36
N THR A 51 3.46 15.12 -2.51
CA THR A 51 4.15 15.87 -3.55
C THR A 51 3.50 17.23 -3.66
N THR A 52 4.30 18.25 -3.94
CA THR A 52 3.76 19.57 -4.29
C THR A 52 3.73 19.63 -5.81
N LYS A 53 2.54 19.75 -6.40
CA LYS A 53 2.36 19.90 -7.85
C LYS A 53 1.90 21.33 -8.14
N LEU A 54 2.33 21.87 -9.28
CA LEU A 54 1.80 23.13 -9.79
C LEU A 54 0.50 22.82 -10.53
N ASP A 55 -0.60 23.43 -10.11
CA ASP A 55 -1.90 23.24 -10.76
C ASP A 55 -2.06 24.11 -12.02
N SER A 56 -3.19 23.95 -12.72
CA SER A 56 -3.53 24.73 -13.92
C SER A 56 -3.65 26.24 -13.68
N ASN A 57 -3.86 26.65 -12.42
CA ASN A 57 -3.95 28.05 -12.01
C ASN A 57 -2.59 28.61 -11.55
N LYS A 58 -1.50 27.87 -11.76
CA LYS A 58 -0.14 28.21 -11.31
C LYS A 58 -0.03 28.32 -9.78
N GLN A 59 -0.84 27.58 -9.04
CA GLN A 59 -0.76 27.48 -7.59
C GLN A 59 -0.10 26.17 -7.18
N TRP A 60 0.78 26.25 -6.18
CA TRP A 60 1.38 25.07 -5.57
C TRP A 60 0.35 24.37 -4.69
N THR A 61 -0.07 23.19 -5.10
CA THR A 61 -1.03 22.37 -4.36
C THR A 61 -0.36 21.12 -3.83
N LYS A 62 -0.76 20.72 -2.61
CA LYS A 62 -0.33 19.46 -2.02
C LYS A 62 -1.15 18.34 -2.62
N HIS A 63 -0.46 17.33 -3.11
CA HIS A 63 -1.04 16.13 -3.67
C HIS A 63 -0.53 14.92 -2.91
N VAL A 64 -1.43 13.97 -2.63
CA VAL A 64 -1.08 12.74 -1.92
C VAL A 64 -0.99 11.63 -2.95
N GLU A 65 0.20 11.07 -3.07
CA GLU A 65 0.48 9.92 -3.92
C GLU A 65 0.78 8.70 -3.05
N PHE A 66 0.61 7.53 -3.65
CA PHE A 66 0.94 6.26 -3.03
C PHE A 66 2.00 5.59 -3.88
N ARG A 67 3.12 5.21 -3.25
CA ARG A 67 4.11 4.35 -3.88
C ARG A 67 3.98 2.96 -3.30
N ILE A 68 3.82 1.96 -4.15
CA ILE A 68 3.81 0.56 -3.74
C ILE A 68 5.03 -0.15 -4.33
N TRP A 69 5.46 -1.21 -3.67
CA TRP A 69 6.44 -2.15 -4.17
C TRP A 69 5.88 -3.55 -4.04
N VAL A 70 5.87 -4.29 -5.15
CA VAL A 70 5.50 -5.71 -5.19
C VAL A 70 6.73 -6.49 -5.61
N ASN A 71 7.31 -7.28 -4.71
CA ASN A 71 8.53 -8.05 -4.99
C ASN A 71 9.68 -7.22 -5.64
N ASN A 72 9.84 -5.97 -5.19
CA ASN A 72 10.79 -4.96 -5.69
C ASN A 72 10.34 -4.14 -6.92
N ASP A 73 9.23 -4.48 -7.57
CA ASP A 73 8.68 -3.65 -8.64
C ASP A 73 7.89 -2.47 -8.08
N ALA A 74 8.33 -1.25 -8.39
CA ALA A 74 7.73 -0.03 -7.86
C ALA A 74 6.63 0.50 -8.79
N LEU A 75 5.47 0.82 -8.22
CA LEU A 75 4.35 1.47 -8.92
C LEU A 75 3.89 2.72 -8.17
N MET A 76 3.52 3.76 -8.91
CA MET A 76 2.93 4.99 -8.38
C MET A 76 1.42 4.98 -8.64
N LEU A 77 0.65 5.32 -7.62
CA LEU A 77 -0.82 5.38 -7.63
C LEU A 77 -1.27 6.74 -7.12
N GLU A 78 -2.38 7.25 -7.65
CA GLU A 78 -2.88 8.58 -7.33
C GLU A 78 -4.08 8.54 -6.37
N THR A 79 -4.68 7.36 -6.20
CA THR A 79 -5.87 7.20 -5.35
C THR A 79 -5.76 6.02 -4.38
N TRP A 80 -6.52 6.09 -3.30
CA TRP A 80 -6.66 4.99 -2.33
C TRP A 80 -7.32 3.76 -2.96
N SER A 81 -8.30 3.96 -3.84
CA SER A 81 -9.02 2.89 -4.53
C SER A 81 -8.07 2.04 -5.39
N GLU A 82 -7.16 2.68 -6.13
CA GLU A 82 -6.13 1.96 -6.90
C GLU A 82 -5.23 1.12 -6.00
N LEU A 83 -4.91 1.60 -4.80
CA LEU A 83 -4.09 0.86 -3.84
C LEU A 83 -4.81 -0.40 -3.35
N GLU A 84 -6.10 -0.30 -3.00
CA GLU A 84 -6.90 -1.46 -2.58
C GLU A 84 -7.01 -2.50 -3.70
N ILE A 85 -7.22 -2.05 -4.95
CA ILE A 85 -7.25 -2.92 -6.13
C ILE A 85 -5.92 -3.65 -6.31
N ASN A 86 -4.79 -2.93 -6.28
CA ASN A 86 -3.46 -3.54 -6.46
C ASN A 86 -3.12 -4.50 -5.32
N PHE A 87 -3.45 -4.15 -4.08
CA PHE A 87 -3.23 -5.01 -2.92
C PHE A 87 -4.04 -6.30 -3.00
N THR A 88 -5.32 -6.20 -3.38
CA THR A 88 -6.21 -7.36 -3.55
C THR A 88 -5.75 -8.27 -4.70
N LYS A 89 -5.33 -7.68 -5.83
CA LYS A 89 -4.74 -8.42 -6.96
C LYS A 89 -3.48 -9.17 -6.54
N TRP A 90 -2.58 -8.49 -5.83
CA TRP A 90 -1.37 -9.12 -5.32
C TRP A 90 -1.70 -10.26 -4.36
N LEU A 91 -2.55 -10.04 -3.35
CA LEU A 91 -3.02 -11.11 -2.45
C LEU A 91 -3.63 -12.29 -3.21
N SER A 92 -4.42 -12.02 -4.25
CA SER A 92 -5.04 -13.07 -5.07
C SER A 92 -4.00 -13.87 -5.87
N SER A 93 -2.93 -13.23 -6.35
CA SER A 93 -1.84 -13.91 -7.06
C SER A 93 -1.06 -14.89 -6.19
N LEU A 94 -1.06 -14.68 -4.87
CA LEU A 94 -0.50 -15.63 -3.92
C LEU A 94 -1.31 -16.94 -3.89
N ASN A 95 -2.64 -16.89 -4.09
CA ASN A 95 -3.50 -18.10 -4.14
C ASN A 95 -3.22 -18.95 -5.37
N SER A 96 -2.88 -18.34 -6.49
CA SER A 96 -2.65 -19.06 -7.76
C SER A 96 -1.29 -19.74 -7.86
N SER A 97 -0.41 -19.54 -6.87
CA SER A 97 0.97 -20.05 -6.85
C SER A 97 1.15 -21.27 -5.93
N THR A 98 0.07 -21.72 -5.27
CA THR A 98 -0.04 -22.95 -4.47
C THR A 98 -0.76 -24.02 -5.27
#